data_AF-A0AAV1LN77-F1
#
_entry.id   AF-A0AAV1LN77-F1
#
_cell.length_a   1.000
_cell.length_b   1.000
_cell.length_c   1.000
_cell.angle_alpha   90.00
_cell.angle_beta   90.00
_cell.angle_gamma   90.00
#
_symmetry.space_group_name_H-M   'P 1'
#
loop_
_entity.id
_entity.type
_entity.pdbx_description
1 polymer ?
#
loop_
_entity_poly.entity_id
_entity_poly.type
_entity_poly.pdbx_seq_one_letter_code
_entity_poly.pdbx_strand_id
1 'polypeptide(L)'
;MEYELRSGSNVAHAARKINDVYGANTTNKRTTCYCFACFRSVNFTLKIEPRGHPKTLIDNDELKTIVEADDELAAAFDVRIKTILVY
;
A
#
# COMPACT_ATOMS: atom_id res chain seq x y z
N MET A 1 4.86 -10.73 -11.99
CA MET A 1 3.73 -11.31 -12.75
C MET A 1 3.64 -10.77 -14.18
N GLU A 2 3.94 -9.49 -14.43
CA GLU A 2 3.90 -8.93 -15.80
C GLU A 2 4.78 -9.72 -16.80
N TYR A 3 6.00 -10.10 -16.40
CA TYR A 3 6.89 -10.92 -17.22
C TYR A 3 6.23 -12.24 -17.68
N GLU A 4 5.53 -12.93 -16.78
CA GLU A 4 4.84 -14.19 -17.10
C GLU A 4 3.63 -13.97 -18.03
N LEU A 5 2.97 -12.82 -17.95
CA LEU A 5 1.93 -12.47 -18.91
C LEU A 5 2.52 -12.20 -20.30
N ARG A 6 3.63 -11.44 -20.37
CA ARG A 6 4.32 -11.14 -21.64
C ARG A 6 4.93 -12.39 -22.28
N SER A 7 5.37 -13.36 -21.47
CA SER A 7 5.86 -14.66 -21.95
C SER A 7 4.73 -15.59 -22.44
N GLY A 8 3.47 -15.18 -22.36
CA GLY A 8 2.31 -15.97 -22.76
C GLY A 8 1.92 -17.08 -21.79
N SER A 9 2.46 -17.05 -20.56
CA SER A 9 2.17 -18.08 -19.55
C SER A 9 0.74 -17.96 -19.03
N ASN A 10 0.09 -19.11 -18.82
CA ASN A 10 -1.23 -19.17 -18.19
C ASN A 10 -1.14 -18.77 -16.70
N VAL A 11 -2.23 -18.24 -16.13
CA VAL A 11 -2.35 -17.81 -14.72
C VAL A 11 -1.91 -18.90 -13.75
N ALA A 12 -2.34 -20.15 -13.97
CA ALA A 12 -1.98 -21.27 -13.09
C ALA A 12 -0.48 -21.59 -13.16
N HIS A 13 0.13 -21.45 -14.34
CA HIS A 13 1.56 -21.67 -14.54
C HIS A 13 2.39 -20.55 -13.91
N ALA A 14 1.97 -19.29 -14.12
CA ALA A 14 2.59 -18.11 -13.51
C ALA A 14 2.55 -18.19 -11.97
N ALA A 15 1.41 -18.56 -11.38
CA ALA A 15 1.28 -18.72 -9.93
C ALA A 15 2.22 -19.80 -9.37
N ARG A 16 2.31 -20.96 -10.05
CA ARG A 16 3.23 -22.04 -9.66
C ARG A 16 4.68 -21.60 -9.75
N LYS A 17 5.08 -21.00 -10.85
CA LYS A 17 6.46 -20.53 -11.06
C LYS A 17 6.87 -19.45 -10.06
N ILE A 18 5.95 -18.56 -9.69
CA ILE A 18 6.18 -17.57 -8.63
C ILE A 18 6.35 -18.27 -7.28
N ASN A 19 5.47 -19.22 -6.95
CA ASN A 19 5.59 -19.94 -5.69
C ASN A 19 6.83 -20.85 -5.63
N ASP A 20 7.32 -21.32 -6.77
CA ASP A 20 8.54 -22.10 -6.86
C ASP A 20 9.80 -21.25 -6.60
N VAL A 21 9.85 -20.04 -7.17
CA VAL A 21 11.00 -19.13 -7.02
C VAL A 21 11.00 -18.39 -5.67
N TYR A 22 9.83 -17.98 -5.18
CA TYR A 22 9.69 -17.09 -4.01
C TYR A 22 9.15 -17.77 -2.76
N GLY A 23 8.78 -19.06 -2.85
CA GLY A 23 8.27 -19.86 -1.73
C GLY A 23 6.78 -20.21 -1.84
N ALA A 24 6.40 -21.28 -1.16
CA ALA A 24 5.01 -21.71 -1.13
C ALA A 24 4.10 -20.60 -0.60
N ASN A 25 2.97 -20.37 -1.27
CA ASN A 25 1.96 -19.35 -0.94
C ASN A 25 2.36 -17.88 -1.16
N THR A 26 3.47 -17.58 -1.85
CA THR A 26 3.79 -16.19 -2.25
C THR A 26 2.65 -15.54 -3.05
N THR A 27 1.98 -16.31 -3.90
CA THR A 27 0.81 -15.86 -4.64
C THR A 27 -0.28 -16.91 -4.67
N ASN A 28 -1.53 -16.46 -4.65
CA ASN A 28 -2.70 -17.30 -4.81
C ASN A 28 -3.34 -17.07 -6.19
N LYS A 29 -4.13 -18.04 -6.66
CA LYS A 29 -4.79 -17.98 -7.97
C LYS A 29 -5.63 -16.71 -8.15
N ARG A 30 -6.32 -16.25 -7.09
CA ARG A 30 -7.18 -15.05 -7.13
C ARG A 30 -6.35 -13.79 -7.40
N THR A 31 -5.23 -13.63 -6.70
CA THR A 31 -4.28 -12.53 -6.89
C THR A 31 -3.68 -12.57 -8.28
N THR A 32 -3.24 -13.75 -8.75
CA THR A 32 -2.69 -13.87 -10.11
C THR A 32 -3.73 -13.55 -11.19
N CYS A 33 -4.98 -14.00 -11.04
CA CYS A 33 -6.08 -13.63 -11.93
C CYS A 33 -6.31 -12.11 -11.96
N TYR A 34 -6.38 -11.47 -10.79
CA TYR A 34 -6.59 -10.02 -10.69
C TYR A 34 -5.48 -9.24 -11.38
N CYS A 35 -4.22 -9.57 -11.11
CA CYS A 35 -3.08 -8.93 -11.77
C CYS A 35 -3.12 -9.12 -13.30
N PHE A 36 -3.43 -10.32 -13.78
CA PHE A 36 -3.56 -10.58 -15.22
C PHE A 36 -4.71 -9.80 -15.87
N ALA A 37 -5.81 -9.55 -15.16
CA ALA A 37 -6.89 -8.70 -15.63
C ALA A 37 -6.45 -7.22 -15.71
N CYS A 38 -5.80 -6.70 -14.67
CA CYS A 38 -5.27 -5.32 -14.64
C CYS A 38 -4.22 -5.06 -15.74
N PHE A 39 -3.33 -6.02 -15.98
CA PHE A 39 -2.33 -5.90 -17.04
C PHE A 39 -2.94 -5.95 -18.45
N ARG A 40 -4.05 -6.68 -18.64
CA ARG A 40 -4.78 -6.68 -19.92
C ARG A 40 -5.52 -5.35 -20.18
N SER A 41 -5.92 -4.63 -19.13
CA SER A 41 -6.56 -3.30 -19.24
C SER A 41 -5.54 -2.15 -19.35
N VAL A 42 -4.31 -2.43 -19.80
CA VAL A 42 -3.22 -1.44 -19.99
C VAL A 42 -2.81 -0.72 -18.69
N ASN A 43 -3.09 -1.31 -17.52
CA ASN A 43 -2.58 -0.77 -16.26
C ASN A 43 -1.43 -1.66 -15.75
N PHE A 44 -0.22 -1.35 -16.22
CA PHE A 44 1.03 -1.96 -15.76
C PHE A 44 1.62 -1.24 -14.53
N THR A 45 0.90 -0.26 -14.00
CA THR A 45 1.39 0.54 -12.90
C THR A 45 1.42 -0.30 -11.62
N LEU A 46 2.62 -0.55 -11.10
CA LEU A 46 2.81 -1.18 -9.78
C LEU A 46 2.55 -0.23 -8.61
N LYS A 47 2.10 1.00 -8.89
CA LYS A 47 1.73 1.96 -7.84
C LYS A 47 0.53 1.41 -7.10
N ILE A 48 0.67 1.36 -5.78
CA ILE A 48 -0.46 1.10 -4.89
C ILE A 48 -1.36 2.33 -5.03
N GLU A 49 -2.61 2.12 -5.45
CA GLU A 49 -3.60 3.21 -5.44
C GLU A 49 -3.68 3.78 -4.03
N PRO A 50 -3.79 5.11 -3.88
CA PRO A 50 -3.93 5.75 -2.59
C PRO A 50 -5.15 5.13 -1.90
N ARG A 51 -4.89 4.33 -0.87
CA ARG A 51 -5.96 3.72 -0.07
C ARG A 51 -6.56 4.83 0.78
N GLY A 52 -7.89 4.86 0.87
CA GLY A 52 -8.56 5.83 1.73
C GLY A 52 -8.00 5.74 3.15
N HIS A 53 -7.48 6.86 3.64
CA HIS A 53 -7.16 6.98 5.06
C HIS A 53 -8.46 7.02 5.85
N PRO A 54 -8.50 6.49 7.09
CA PRO A 54 -9.57 6.80 8.01
C PRO A 54 -9.76 8.32 8.04
N LYS A 55 -11.01 8.79 7.93
CA LYS A 55 -11.30 10.23 8.00
C LYS A 55 -10.74 10.75 9.32
N THR A 56 -9.83 11.71 9.24
CA THR A 56 -9.42 12.49 10.40
C THR A 56 -10.66 13.28 10.84
N LEU A 57 -11.10 13.03 12.08
CA LEU A 57 -12.26 13.73 12.68
C LEU A 57 -11.88 15.12 13.17
N ILE A 58 -10.59 15.41 13.27
CA ILE A 58 -10.02 16.61 13.84
C ILE A 58 -9.17 17.27 12.74
N ASP A 59 -9.32 18.58 12.60
CA ASP A 59 -8.49 19.37 11.71
C ASP A 59 -7.06 19.46 12.23
N ASN A 60 -6.08 19.33 11.34
CA ASN A 60 -4.67 19.27 11.75
C ASN A 60 -4.17 20.63 12.25
N ASP A 61 -4.73 21.75 11.81
CA ASP A 61 -4.32 23.08 12.28
C ASP A 61 -4.88 23.35 13.68
N GLU A 62 -6.12 22.93 13.94
CA GLU A 62 -6.71 22.94 15.28
C GLU A 62 -5.92 22.05 16.25
N LEU A 63 -5.59 20.82 15.84
CA LEU A 63 -4.80 19.89 16.65
C LEU A 63 -3.40 20.46 16.95
N LYS A 64 -2.76 21.06 15.94
CA LYS A 64 -1.44 21.68 16.09
C LYS A 64 -1.47 22.81 17.13
N THR A 65 -2.51 23.65 17.10
CA THR A 65 -2.67 24.75 18.07
C THR A 65 -2.80 24.23 19.50
N ILE A 66 -3.51 23.13 19.70
CA ILE A 66 -3.70 22.51 21.02
C ILE A 66 -2.40 21.86 21.52
N VAL A 67 -1.69 21.15 20.63
CA VAL A 67 -0.43 20.46 20.97
C VAL A 67 0.71 21.43 21.24
N GLU A 68 0.80 22.55 20.50
CA GLU A 68 1.82 23.58 20.74
C GLU A 68 1.58 24.39 22.01
N ALA A 69 0.34 24.42 22.52
CA ALA A 69 -0.01 25.11 23.76
C ALA A 69 0.21 24.26 25.02
N ASP A 70 0.32 22.93 24.88
CA ASP A 70 0.40 22.00 25.99
C ASP A 70 1.47 20.92 25.78
N ASP A 71 2.59 21.10 26.48
CA ASP A 71 3.74 20.20 26.46
C ASP A 71 3.42 18.78 26.98
N GLU A 72 2.42 18.63 27.87
CA GLU A 72 2.00 17.31 28.39
C GLU A 72 1.18 16.55 27.33
N LEU A 73 0.33 17.25 26.58
CA LEU A 73 -0.39 16.69 25.44
C LEU A 73 0.58 16.25 24.33
N ALA A 74 1.59 17.06 24.01
CA ALA A 74 2.63 16.69 23.05
C ALA A 74 3.35 15.39 23.45
N ALA A 75 3.65 15.23 24.74
CA ALA A 75 4.25 14.02 25.28
C ALA A 75 3.29 12.80 25.25
N ALA A 76 2.00 13.00 25.53
CA ALA A 76 1.00 11.94 25.55
C ALA A 76 0.75 11.31 24.15
N PHE A 77 0.88 12.09 23.09
CA PHE A 77 0.77 11.59 21.71
C PHE A 77 2.08 11.02 21.14
N ASP A 78 3.19 11.01 21.90
CA ASP A 78 4.54 10.63 21.44
C ASP A 78 4.96 11.31 20.12
N VAL A 79 4.42 12.51 19.86
CA VAL A 79 4.69 13.26 18.65
C VAL A 79 5.93 14.10 18.90
N ARG A 80 7.09 13.65 18.42
CA ARG A 80 8.24 14.55 18.32
C ARG A 80 7.87 15.67 17.36
N ILE A 81 8.17 16.93 17.71
CA ILE A 81 7.92 18.16 16.91
C ILE A 81 8.29 18.01 15.42
N LYS A 82 9.24 17.13 15.07
CA LYS A 82 9.61 16.80 13.67
C LYS A 82 8.52 16.08 12.85
N THR A 83 7.56 15.42 13.49
CA THR A 83 6.46 14.70 12.83
C THR A 83 5.38 15.66 12.28
N ILE A 84 5.32 16.90 12.80
CA ILE A 84 4.39 17.95 12.35
C ILE A 84 4.87 18.59 11.02
N LEU A 85 6.11 18.32 10.59
CA LEU A 85 6.71 18.84 9.36
C LEU A 85 6.92 17.75 8.30
N VAL A 86 5.87 17.02 7.92
CA VAL A 86 5.90 16.24 6.68
C VAL A 86 4.64 16.52 5.85
N TYR A 87 4.88 17.37 4.84
CA TYR A 87 4.05 17.78 3.69
C TYR A 87 2.82 18.65 3.93
#